data_AF-A0A0R2KIW4-F1
#
_entry.id   AF-A0A0R2KIW4-F1
#
_cell.length_a   1.000
_cell.length_b   1.000
_cell.length_c   1.000
_cell.angle_alpha   90.00
_cell.angle_beta   90.00
_cell.angle_gamma   90.00
#
_symmetry.space_group_name_H-M   'P 1'
#
loop_
_entity.id
_entity.type
_entity.pdbx_description
1 polymer ?
#
loop_
_entity_poly.entity_id
_entity_poly.type
_entity_poly.pdbx_seq_one_letter_code
_entity_poly.pdbx_strand_id
1 'polypeptide(L)'
;MLQKNEDELEKLGQTAKFANGQYHFSQEKIVQRNKKDLVGVAIPQKKVKTVKNAVVLNDHFFLFKEKGNVSKIYYSDDYAPQKGLRKQLNQEWYQRNKAAISFAMLQSIGSLFLLTNLVFVFGGGFILWLGRKSPMITISSFKETVNLMVNILGPISLLVAIMGFIKFDISLLMTVQMLGAVLVFLMVYAKTRFNDANNV
;
A
#
# COMPACT_ATOMS: atom_id res chain seq x y z
N MET A 1 -11.62 -17.00 6.23
CA MET A 1 -11.68 -17.84 7.44
C MET A 1 -12.57 -17.26 8.52
N LEU A 2 -12.54 -15.95 8.76
CA LEU A 2 -13.34 -15.33 9.81
C LEU A 2 -14.83 -15.15 9.44
N GLN A 3 -15.14 -14.81 8.17
CA GLN A 3 -16.51 -14.43 7.75
C GLN A 3 -17.67 -15.39 8.08
N LYS A 4 -17.44 -16.71 8.24
CA LYS A 4 -18.54 -17.69 8.44
C LYS A 4 -18.81 -18.04 9.91
N ASN A 5 -17.86 -17.75 10.81
CA ASN A 5 -17.94 -18.12 12.24
C ASN A 5 -17.58 -16.94 13.16
N GLU A 6 -17.71 -15.73 12.63
CA GLU A 6 -17.43 -14.46 13.30
C GLU A 6 -18.34 -14.30 14.52
N ASP A 7 -19.65 -14.54 14.36
CA ASP A 7 -20.63 -14.32 15.41
C ASP A 7 -20.40 -15.18 16.65
N GLU A 8 -19.94 -16.42 16.49
CA GLU A 8 -19.71 -17.32 17.62
C GLU A 8 -18.40 -16.99 18.35
N LEU A 9 -17.35 -16.63 17.63
CA LEU A 9 -16.09 -16.17 18.23
C LEU A 9 -16.26 -14.81 18.92
N GLU A 10 -17.04 -13.90 18.33
CA GLU A 10 -17.38 -12.61 18.94
C GLU A 10 -18.25 -12.79 20.19
N LYS A 11 -19.27 -13.65 20.17
CA LYS A 11 -20.05 -14.00 21.37
C LYS A 11 -19.18 -14.58 22.48
N LEU A 12 -18.18 -15.39 22.15
CA LEU A 12 -17.25 -15.93 23.14
C LEU A 12 -16.30 -14.86 23.70
N GLY A 13 -15.86 -13.91 22.87
CA GLY A 13 -15.10 -12.76 23.32
C GLY A 13 -15.93 -11.82 24.22
N GLN A 14 -17.22 -11.63 23.93
CA GLN A 14 -18.11 -10.77 24.72
C GLN A 14 -18.53 -11.38 26.06
N THR A 15 -18.62 -12.72 26.13
CA THR A 15 -18.97 -13.44 27.37
C THR A 15 -17.77 -13.73 28.27
N ALA A 16 -16.55 -13.65 27.75
CA ALA A 16 -15.33 -13.80 28.53
C ALA A 16 -15.10 -12.58 29.44
N LYS A 17 -14.66 -12.82 30.68
CA LYS A 17 -14.27 -11.73 31.58
C LYS A 17 -13.04 -11.03 31.00
N PHE A 18 -13.08 -9.70 30.96
CA PHE A 18 -11.94 -8.89 30.54
C PHE A 18 -11.60 -7.88 31.62
N ALA A 19 -10.39 -7.99 32.17
CA ALA A 19 -9.87 -7.11 33.20
C ALA A 19 -8.36 -6.93 32.97
N ASN A 20 -7.84 -5.73 33.25
CA ASN A 20 -6.41 -5.39 33.09
C ASN A 20 -5.86 -5.78 31.71
N GLY A 21 -6.61 -5.49 30.64
CA GLY A 21 -6.15 -5.72 29.27
C GLY A 21 -6.08 -7.20 28.88
N GLN A 22 -6.70 -8.10 29.64
CA GLN A 22 -6.62 -9.54 29.42
C GLN A 22 -7.99 -10.18 29.45
N TYR A 23 -8.18 -11.17 28.59
CA TYR A 23 -9.31 -12.08 28.67
C TYR A 23 -9.04 -13.14 29.72
N HIS A 24 -10.11 -13.69 30.26
CA HIS A 24 -10.06 -14.89 31.09
C HIS A 24 -11.03 -15.92 30.54
N PHE A 25 -10.51 -16.87 29.77
CA PHE A 25 -11.30 -17.94 29.19
C PHE A 25 -11.31 -19.15 30.13
N SER A 26 -12.50 -19.57 30.60
CA SER A 26 -12.61 -20.64 31.59
C SER A 26 -12.24 -22.04 31.05
N GLN A 27 -12.42 -22.29 29.75
CA GLN A 27 -12.17 -23.61 29.13
C GLN A 27 -11.76 -23.50 27.65
N GLU A 28 -11.04 -24.50 27.15
CA GLU A 28 -10.78 -24.68 25.71
C GLU A 28 -12.12 -24.82 24.97
N LYS A 29 -12.38 -23.93 23.99
CA LYS A 29 -13.53 -24.08 23.10
C LYS A 29 -13.11 -23.88 21.65
N ILE A 30 -13.38 -24.88 20.83
CA ILE A 30 -13.15 -24.86 19.38
C ILE A 30 -14.43 -24.40 18.72
N VAL A 31 -14.39 -23.25 18.06
CA VAL A 31 -15.50 -22.71 17.25
C VAL A 31 -15.48 -23.34 15.87
N GLN A 32 -14.29 -23.56 15.31
CA GLN A 32 -14.15 -24.27 14.04
C GLN A 32 -12.86 -25.07 13.98
N ARG A 33 -12.96 -26.29 13.46
CA ARG A 33 -11.80 -27.08 13.08
C ARG A 33 -12.04 -27.79 11.76
N ASN A 34 -11.25 -27.43 10.75
CA ASN A 34 -11.12 -28.15 9.50
C ASN A 34 -9.68 -28.67 9.34
N LYS A 35 -9.43 -29.54 8.35
CA LYS A 35 -8.08 -30.07 8.07
C LYS A 35 -7.01 -28.97 7.89
N LYS A 36 -7.39 -27.75 7.50
CA LYS A 36 -6.48 -26.63 7.24
C LYS A 36 -6.59 -25.48 8.27
N ASP A 37 -7.72 -25.34 8.95
CA ASP A 37 -8.08 -24.12 9.68
C ASP A 37 -8.55 -24.44 11.10
N LEU A 38 -8.14 -23.61 12.07
CA LEU A 38 -8.51 -23.74 13.50
C LEU A 38 -8.94 -22.40 14.07
N VAL A 39 -10.14 -22.32 14.64
CA VAL A 39 -10.64 -21.12 15.31
C VAL A 39 -11.17 -21.47 16.69
N GLY A 40 -10.79 -20.73 17.72
CA GLY A 40 -11.29 -20.97 19.08
C GLY A 40 -10.62 -20.15 20.19
N VAL A 41 -10.87 -20.56 21.43
CA VAL A 41 -10.37 -19.90 22.66
C VAL A 41 -9.58 -20.88 23.53
N ALA A 42 -8.58 -20.36 24.25
CA ALA A 42 -7.69 -21.07 25.18
C ALA A 42 -6.92 -22.27 24.57
N ILE A 43 -6.75 -22.34 23.25
CA ILE A 43 -6.12 -23.49 22.59
C ILE A 43 -4.58 -23.40 22.65
N PRO A 44 -3.87 -24.44 23.16
CA PRO A 44 -2.42 -24.45 23.24
C PRO A 44 -1.73 -24.29 21.88
N GLN A 45 -0.61 -23.54 21.86
CA GLN A 45 0.21 -23.33 20.64
C GLN A 45 0.60 -24.62 19.92
N LYS A 46 0.81 -25.73 20.65
CA LYS A 46 1.13 -27.04 20.06
C LYS A 46 0.04 -27.50 19.06
N LYS A 47 -1.24 -27.29 19.39
CA LYS A 47 -2.38 -27.63 18.52
C LYS A 47 -2.57 -26.62 17.38
N VAL A 48 -2.05 -25.40 17.52
CA VAL A 48 -2.08 -24.36 16.47
C VAL A 48 -1.00 -24.61 15.40
N LYS A 49 0.15 -25.18 15.80
CA LYS A 49 1.24 -25.48 14.86
C LYS A 49 0.87 -26.55 13.83
N THR A 50 -0.08 -27.44 14.12
CA THR A 50 -0.46 -28.56 13.25
C THR A 50 -1.39 -28.18 12.09
N VAL A 51 -2.03 -27.01 12.16
CA VAL A 51 -2.97 -26.53 11.12
C VAL A 51 -2.32 -25.47 10.23
N LYS A 52 -2.80 -25.29 9.00
CA LYS A 52 -2.22 -24.31 8.07
C LYS A 52 -2.50 -22.88 8.52
N ASN A 53 -3.72 -22.63 8.97
CA ASN A 53 -4.17 -21.32 9.43
C ASN A 53 -4.91 -21.45 10.76
N ALA A 54 -4.81 -20.43 11.62
CA ALA A 54 -5.49 -20.44 12.89
C ALA A 54 -5.75 -19.04 13.43
N VAL A 55 -6.87 -18.90 14.14
CA VAL A 55 -7.16 -17.73 14.98
C VAL A 55 -7.56 -18.24 16.35
N VAL A 56 -6.68 -18.06 17.34
CA VAL A 56 -6.93 -18.54 18.71
C VAL A 56 -6.77 -17.40 19.69
N LEU A 57 -7.81 -17.14 20.48
CA LEU A 57 -7.76 -16.18 21.58
C LEU A 57 -7.30 -16.91 22.83
N ASN A 58 -6.26 -16.44 23.49
CA ASN A 58 -5.88 -16.90 24.83
C ASN A 58 -6.01 -15.72 25.79
N ASP A 59 -5.77 -15.93 27.07
CA ASP A 59 -6.01 -14.89 28.08
C ASP A 59 -5.21 -13.60 27.82
N HIS A 60 -3.93 -13.72 27.48
CA HIS A 60 -3.01 -12.58 27.38
C HIS A 60 -2.67 -12.18 25.94
N PHE A 61 -2.99 -13.04 24.98
CA PHE A 61 -2.64 -12.85 23.58
C PHE A 61 -3.54 -13.69 22.69
N PHE A 62 -3.71 -13.26 21.45
CA PHE A 62 -4.20 -14.13 20.40
C PHE A 62 -3.07 -14.63 19.51
N LEU A 63 -3.25 -15.84 19.00
CA LEU A 63 -2.41 -16.45 18.00
C LEU A 63 -3.10 -16.30 16.65
N PHE A 64 -2.41 -15.65 15.74
CA PHE A 64 -2.80 -15.58 14.35
C PHE A 64 -1.80 -16.38 13.52
N LYS A 65 -2.25 -17.47 12.92
CA LYS A 65 -1.44 -18.27 12.00
C LYS A 65 -1.98 -18.12 10.59
N GLU A 66 -1.13 -17.72 9.67
CA GLU A 66 -1.46 -17.66 8.25
C GLU A 66 -0.27 -18.16 7.42
N LYS A 67 -0.54 -19.08 6.48
CA LYS A 67 0.48 -19.66 5.57
C LYS A 67 1.73 -20.19 6.28
N GLY A 68 1.60 -20.68 7.51
CA GLY A 68 2.71 -21.26 8.29
C GLY A 68 3.35 -20.31 9.30
N ASN A 69 3.17 -18.99 9.16
CA ASN A 69 3.72 -18.00 10.09
C ASN A 69 2.77 -17.82 11.28
N VAL A 70 3.29 -18.00 12.51
CA VAL A 70 2.54 -17.80 13.75
C VAL A 70 2.90 -16.45 14.33
N SER A 71 1.93 -15.55 14.40
CA SER A 71 2.02 -14.25 15.06
C SER A 71 1.37 -14.33 16.43
N LYS A 72 2.10 -13.90 17.47
CA LYS A 72 1.59 -13.75 18.83
C LYS A 72 1.31 -12.27 19.07
N ILE A 73 0.06 -11.92 19.29
CA ILE A 73 -0.38 -10.53 19.41
C ILE A 73 -1.04 -10.36 20.78
N TYR A 74 -0.44 -9.53 21.63
CA TYR A 74 -0.95 -9.23 22.96
C TYR A 74 -2.06 -8.19 22.87
N TYR A 75 -3.05 -8.30 23.76
CA TYR A 75 -4.10 -7.30 23.90
C TYR A 75 -3.55 -6.00 24.51
N SER A 76 -4.27 -4.90 24.29
CA SER A 76 -4.05 -3.60 24.93
C SER A 76 -5.18 -3.30 25.90
N ASP A 77 -4.88 -2.54 26.95
CA ASP A 77 -5.85 -2.03 27.94
C ASP A 77 -6.89 -1.09 27.30
N ASP A 78 -6.55 -0.46 26.17
CA ASP A 78 -7.36 0.59 25.53
C ASP A 78 -8.63 0.07 24.83
N TYR A 79 -8.85 -1.25 24.77
CA TYR A 79 -9.96 -1.84 24.00
C TYR A 79 -10.81 -2.81 24.81
N ALA A 80 -12.06 -2.41 25.05
CA ALA A 80 -13.08 -3.29 25.64
C ALA A 80 -13.55 -4.36 24.63
N PRO A 81 -13.71 -5.63 25.05
CA PRO A 81 -14.19 -6.75 24.20
C PRO A 81 -15.52 -6.51 23.50
N GLN A 82 -16.33 -5.63 24.09
CA GLN A 82 -17.67 -5.30 23.62
C GLN A 82 -17.68 -4.45 22.35
N LYS A 83 -16.54 -3.89 21.93
CA LYS A 83 -16.40 -3.04 20.72
C LYS A 83 -16.14 -3.81 19.42
N GLY A 84 -16.31 -5.14 19.43
CA GLY A 84 -16.12 -6.02 18.28
C GLY A 84 -14.70 -6.56 18.22
N LEU A 85 -14.56 -7.86 18.47
CA LEU A 85 -13.27 -8.55 18.56
C LEU A 85 -12.45 -8.37 17.27
N ARG A 86 -13.09 -8.46 16.11
CA ARG A 86 -12.43 -8.31 14.80
C ARG A 86 -11.78 -6.93 14.63
N LYS A 87 -12.48 -5.87 15.07
CA LYS A 87 -11.97 -4.50 14.96
C LYS A 87 -10.72 -4.31 15.83
N GLN A 88 -10.74 -4.88 17.03
CA GLN A 88 -9.57 -4.91 17.92
C GLN A 88 -8.40 -5.68 17.29
N LEU A 89 -8.63 -6.90 16.78
CA LEU A 89 -7.56 -7.68 16.14
C LEU A 89 -6.92 -6.94 14.97
N ASN A 90 -7.75 -6.37 14.10
CA ASN A 90 -7.27 -5.63 12.93
C ASN A 90 -6.45 -4.40 13.35
N GLN A 91 -6.91 -3.66 14.36
CA GLN A 91 -6.24 -2.46 14.82
C GLN A 91 -4.91 -2.78 15.51
N GLU A 92 -4.87 -3.79 16.39
CA GLU A 92 -3.63 -4.22 17.04
C GLU A 92 -2.59 -4.77 16.05
N TRP A 93 -3.05 -5.57 15.09
CA TRP A 93 -2.18 -6.04 14.01
C TRP A 93 -1.67 -4.87 13.18
N TYR A 94 -2.54 -3.92 12.81
CA TYR A 94 -2.16 -2.74 12.05
C TYR A 94 -1.14 -1.88 12.81
N GLN A 95 -1.35 -1.61 14.10
CA GLN A 95 -0.44 -0.78 14.90
C GLN A 95 0.95 -1.41 15.03
N ARG A 96 1.02 -2.73 15.29
CA ARG A 96 2.31 -3.45 15.35
C ARG A 96 3.04 -3.49 14.02
N ASN A 97 2.29 -3.59 12.91
CA ASN A 97 2.86 -3.67 11.57
C ASN A 97 2.89 -2.31 10.86
N LYS A 98 2.56 -1.21 11.55
CA LYS A 98 2.36 0.12 10.95
C LYS A 98 3.59 0.58 10.18
N ALA A 99 4.78 0.33 10.70
CA ALA A 99 6.03 0.66 10.03
C ALA A 99 6.15 -0.09 8.69
N ALA A 100 6.03 -1.42 8.71
CA ALA A 100 6.10 -2.25 7.50
C ALA A 100 5.02 -1.88 6.47
N ILE A 101 3.79 -1.63 6.94
CA ILE A 101 2.68 -1.17 6.07
C ILE A 101 3.00 0.19 5.47
N SER A 102 3.50 1.14 6.26
CA SER A 102 3.87 2.48 5.77
C SER A 102 5.00 2.41 4.74
N PHE A 103 6.02 1.58 4.98
CA PHE A 103 7.08 1.34 4.01
C PHE A 103 6.55 0.72 2.72
N ALA A 104 5.69 -0.30 2.81
CA ALA A 104 5.08 -0.92 1.65
C ALA A 104 4.24 0.10 0.85
N MET A 105 3.46 0.94 1.53
CA MET A 105 2.70 2.01 0.88
C MET A 105 3.61 3.02 0.19
N LEU A 106 4.65 3.53 0.87
CA LEU A 106 5.64 4.45 0.30
C LEU A 106 6.32 3.84 -0.93
N GLN A 107 6.73 2.57 -0.84
CA GLN A 107 7.33 1.84 -1.95
C GLN A 107 6.35 1.71 -3.13
N SER A 108 5.09 1.35 -2.88
CA SER A 108 4.07 1.23 -3.93
C SER A 108 3.83 2.57 -4.64
N ILE A 109 3.67 3.65 -3.87
CA ILE A 109 3.47 5.00 -4.40
C ILE A 109 4.71 5.45 -5.19
N GLY A 110 5.90 5.29 -4.61
CA GLY A 110 7.16 5.63 -5.30
C GLY A 110 7.35 4.84 -6.59
N SER A 111 7.01 3.55 -6.59
CA SER A 111 7.09 2.70 -7.79
C SER A 111 6.09 3.13 -8.87
N LEU A 112 4.87 3.53 -8.46
CA LEU A 112 3.85 4.04 -9.39
C LEU A 112 4.30 5.32 -10.08
N PHE A 113 4.81 6.30 -9.32
CA PHE A 113 5.36 7.54 -9.88
C PHE A 113 6.58 7.27 -10.76
N LEU A 114 7.50 6.41 -10.31
CA LEU A 114 8.69 6.04 -11.08
C LEU A 114 8.30 5.41 -12.42
N LEU A 115 7.42 4.40 -12.42
CA LEU A 115 6.99 3.73 -13.64
C LEU A 115 6.30 4.72 -14.60
N THR A 116 5.44 5.58 -14.07
CA THR A 116 4.76 6.61 -14.86
C THR A 116 5.76 7.58 -15.49
N ASN A 117 6.76 8.02 -14.73
CA ASN A 117 7.81 8.90 -15.23
C ASN A 117 8.67 8.23 -16.30
N LEU A 118 9.03 6.95 -16.11
CA LEU A 118 9.76 6.18 -17.11
C LEU A 118 8.97 6.05 -18.41
N VAL A 119 7.68 5.72 -18.32
CA VAL A 119 6.81 5.62 -19.51
C VAL A 119 6.69 6.98 -20.19
N PHE A 120 6.52 8.08 -19.44
CA PHE A 120 6.43 9.42 -20.01
C PHE A 120 7.74 9.82 -20.71
N VAL A 121 8.88 9.66 -20.04
CA VAL A 121 10.19 10.09 -20.55
C VAL A 121 10.65 9.23 -21.73
N PHE A 122 10.65 7.91 -21.57
CA PHE A 122 11.12 7.01 -22.62
C PHE A 122 10.08 6.83 -23.73
N GLY A 123 8.80 6.74 -23.39
CA GLY A 123 7.72 6.65 -24.38
C GLY A 123 7.58 7.94 -25.18
N GLY A 124 7.52 9.09 -24.51
CA GLY A 124 7.50 10.40 -25.18
C GLY A 124 8.77 10.65 -25.99
N GLY A 125 9.93 10.33 -25.42
CA GLY A 125 11.22 10.45 -26.10
C GLY A 125 11.31 9.56 -27.34
N PHE A 126 10.72 8.37 -27.31
CA PHE A 126 10.66 7.45 -28.44
C PHE A 126 9.77 7.98 -29.56
N ILE A 127 8.58 8.51 -29.22
CA ILE A 127 7.67 9.13 -30.18
C ILE A 127 8.33 10.33 -30.87
N LEU A 128 8.97 11.22 -30.10
CA LEU A 128 9.71 12.36 -30.68
C LEU A 128 10.86 11.91 -31.58
N TRP A 129 11.58 10.86 -31.17
CA TRP A 129 12.69 10.33 -31.94
C TRP A 129 12.22 9.73 -33.28
N LEU A 130 11.05 9.09 -33.33
CA LEU A 130 10.44 8.68 -34.60
C LEU A 130 10.08 9.90 -35.48
N GLY A 131 9.67 11.00 -34.87
CA GLY A 131 9.33 12.26 -35.53
C GLY A 131 10.52 12.97 -36.21
N ARG A 132 11.77 12.59 -35.93
CA ARG A 132 12.99 13.21 -36.51
C ARG A 132 13.10 13.14 -38.03
N LYS A 133 12.29 12.31 -38.70
CA LYS A 133 12.22 12.26 -40.18
C LYS A 133 11.51 13.48 -40.76
N SER A 134 10.83 14.27 -39.93
CA SER A 134 10.20 15.52 -40.35
C SER A 134 11.25 16.62 -40.56
N PRO A 135 11.20 17.38 -41.67
CA PRO A 135 12.11 18.49 -41.92
C PRO A 135 11.93 19.66 -40.92
N MET A 136 10.88 19.63 -40.09
CA MET A 136 10.57 20.67 -39.10
C MET A 136 11.23 20.41 -37.74
N ILE A 137 11.91 19.27 -37.53
CA ILE A 137 12.48 18.83 -36.25
C ILE A 137 13.97 18.54 -36.43
N THR A 138 14.84 19.15 -35.62
CA THR A 138 16.31 19.05 -35.77
C THR A 138 16.96 18.05 -34.79
N ILE A 139 16.12 17.31 -34.04
CA ILE A 139 16.54 16.33 -33.03
C ILE A 139 17.45 15.26 -33.65
N SER A 140 18.68 15.16 -33.15
CA SER A 140 19.72 14.29 -33.69
C SER A 140 19.68 12.86 -33.14
N SER A 141 19.33 12.70 -31.86
CA SER A 141 19.51 11.44 -31.13
C SER A 141 18.40 11.13 -30.12
N PHE A 142 18.24 9.86 -29.77
CA PHE A 142 17.30 9.45 -28.70
C PHE A 142 17.67 10.02 -27.33
N LYS A 143 18.97 10.23 -27.07
CA LYS A 143 19.44 10.87 -25.84
C LYS A 143 18.91 12.30 -25.71
N GLU A 144 18.84 13.02 -26.83
CA GLU A 144 18.34 14.39 -26.89
C GLU A 144 16.84 14.44 -26.57
N THR A 145 16.04 13.51 -27.11
CA THR A 145 14.60 13.44 -26.81
C THR A 145 14.33 13.05 -25.36
N VAL A 146 15.11 12.13 -24.81
CA VAL A 146 15.04 11.76 -23.39
C VAL A 146 15.41 12.96 -22.51
N ASN A 147 16.49 13.69 -22.84
CA ASN A 147 16.90 14.87 -22.09
C ASN A 147 15.83 15.97 -22.13
N LEU A 148 15.22 16.21 -23.29
CA LEU A 148 14.09 17.12 -23.44
C LEU A 148 12.92 16.70 -22.54
N MET A 149 12.54 15.42 -22.57
CA MET A 149 11.44 14.90 -21.76
C MET A 149 11.71 14.98 -20.25
N VAL A 150 12.95 14.75 -19.82
CA VAL A 150 13.35 14.94 -18.41
C VAL A 150 13.22 16.40 -18.02
N ASN A 151 13.63 17.35 -18.87
CA ASN A 151 13.49 18.78 -18.58
C ASN A 151 12.03 19.25 -18.57
N ILE A 152 11.14 18.58 -19.30
CA ILE A 152 9.70 18.85 -19.27
C ILE A 152 9.08 18.31 -17.97
N LEU A 153 9.37 17.05 -17.64
CA LEU A 153 8.73 16.36 -16.52
C LEU A 153 9.32 16.77 -15.16
N GLY A 154 10.63 16.99 -15.09
CA GLY A 154 11.38 17.23 -13.84
C GLY A 154 10.82 18.37 -12.98
N PRO A 155 10.60 19.59 -13.51
CA PRO A 155 10.03 20.70 -12.75
C PRO A 155 8.64 20.39 -12.21
N ILE A 156 7.82 19.69 -13.00
CA ILE A 156 6.45 19.33 -12.61
C ILE A 156 6.45 18.24 -11.55
N SER A 157 7.30 17.22 -11.67
CA SER A 157 7.47 16.20 -10.63
C SER A 157 7.96 16.78 -9.31
N LEU A 158 8.85 17.78 -9.34
CA LEU A 158 9.28 18.48 -8.13
C LEU A 158 8.13 19.26 -7.48
N LEU A 159 7.34 19.97 -8.29
CA LEU A 159 6.15 20.68 -7.82
C LEU A 159 5.13 19.73 -7.18
N VAL A 160 4.87 18.58 -7.83
CA VAL A 160 3.95 17.56 -7.33
C VAL A 160 4.47 16.93 -6.04
N ALA A 161 5.78 16.70 -5.91
CA ALA A 161 6.38 16.24 -4.66
C ALA A 161 6.13 17.23 -3.51
N ILE A 162 6.30 18.53 -3.75
CA ILE A 162 6.01 19.58 -2.77
C ILE A 162 4.51 19.58 -2.40
N MET A 163 3.61 19.49 -3.39
CA MET A 163 2.18 19.41 -3.15
C MET A 163 1.77 18.18 -2.33
N GLY A 164 2.45 17.05 -2.53
CA GLY A 164 2.19 15.81 -1.80
C GLY A 164 2.43 15.92 -0.29
N PHE A 165 3.29 16.84 0.15
CA PHE A 165 3.46 17.15 1.57
C PHE A 165 2.29 17.96 2.16
N ILE A 166 1.57 18.73 1.34
CA ILE A 166 0.46 19.59 1.78
C ILE A 166 -0.87 18.83 1.72
N LYS A 167 -1.13 18.13 0.60
CA LYS A 167 -2.34 17.33 0.39
C LYS A 167 -1.98 16.02 -0.28
N PHE A 168 -2.15 14.93 0.47
CA PHE A 168 -1.85 13.59 -0.01
C PHE A 168 -3.07 12.96 -0.70
N ASP A 169 -3.25 13.25 -1.98
CA ASP A 169 -4.22 12.57 -2.86
C ASP A 169 -3.51 12.11 -4.13
N ILE A 170 -3.29 10.80 -4.24
CA ILE A 170 -2.52 10.19 -5.35
C ILE A 170 -3.15 10.53 -6.70
N SER A 171 -4.49 10.51 -6.79
CA SER A 171 -5.18 10.78 -8.05
C SER A 171 -4.98 12.24 -8.47
N LEU A 172 -5.17 13.18 -7.54
CA LEU A 172 -4.95 14.60 -7.79
C LEU A 172 -3.51 14.89 -8.20
N LEU A 173 -2.54 14.35 -7.46
CA LEU A 173 -1.11 14.55 -7.71
C LEU A 173 -0.71 14.02 -9.10
N MET A 174 -1.22 12.86 -9.49
CA MET A 174 -0.99 12.29 -10.82
C MET A 174 -1.63 13.14 -11.93
N THR A 175 -2.86 13.63 -11.74
CA THR A 175 -3.52 14.53 -12.69
C THR A 175 -2.73 15.83 -12.87
N VAL A 176 -2.31 16.47 -11.77
CA VAL A 176 -1.48 17.67 -11.80
C VAL A 176 -0.17 17.40 -12.53
N GLN A 177 0.47 16.26 -12.26
CA GLN A 177 1.73 15.90 -12.92
C GLN A 177 1.56 15.76 -14.43
N MET A 178 0.56 15.01 -14.88
CA MET A 178 0.37 14.73 -16.29
C MET A 178 -0.08 15.98 -17.06
N LEU A 179 -1.02 16.74 -16.52
CA LEU A 179 -1.46 17.99 -17.15
C LEU A 179 -0.32 19.03 -17.18
N GLY A 180 0.40 19.18 -16.07
CA GLY A 180 1.55 20.07 -15.99
C GLY A 180 2.63 19.70 -17.01
N ALA A 181 2.97 18.42 -17.12
CA ALA A 181 3.95 17.94 -18.08
C ALA A 181 3.53 18.18 -19.53
N VAL A 182 2.24 17.98 -19.85
CA VAL A 182 1.70 18.29 -21.19
C VAL A 182 1.73 19.78 -21.47
N LEU A 183 1.39 20.64 -20.50
CA LEU A 183 1.45 22.09 -20.68
C LEU A 183 2.89 22.57 -20.93
N VAL A 184 3.86 22.07 -20.17
CA VAL A 184 5.27 22.38 -20.39
C VAL A 184 5.75 21.84 -21.74
N PHE A 185 5.34 20.63 -22.12
CA PHE A 185 5.64 20.07 -23.44
C PHE A 185 5.13 20.97 -24.57
N LEU A 186 3.87 21.41 -24.49
CA LEU A 186 3.27 22.32 -25.48
C LEU A 186 3.95 23.69 -25.50
N MET A 187 4.33 24.23 -24.34
CA MET A 187 5.07 25.48 -24.25
C MET A 187 6.45 25.37 -24.91
N VAL A 188 7.19 24.30 -24.64
CA VAL A 188 8.49 24.05 -25.29
C VAL A 188 8.31 23.91 -26.79
N TYR A 189 7.31 23.14 -27.25
CA TYR A 189 7.00 23.00 -28.67
C TYR A 189 6.62 24.33 -29.33
N ALA A 190 5.80 25.16 -28.68
CA ALA A 190 5.39 26.46 -29.20
C ALA A 190 6.60 27.40 -29.40
N LYS A 191 7.57 27.35 -28.48
CA LYS A 191 8.76 28.20 -28.52
C LYS A 191 9.82 27.71 -29.50
N THR A 192 10.12 26.42 -29.49
CA THR A 192 11.27 25.88 -30.24
C THR A 192 10.85 25.20 -31.53
N ARG A 193 9.60 24.73 -31.63
CA ARG A 193 9.14 23.74 -32.63
C ARG A 193 10.04 22.51 -32.72
N PHE A 194 10.83 22.25 -31.67
CA PHE A 194 11.93 21.29 -31.65
C PHE A 194 12.96 21.50 -32.78
N ASN A 195 13.20 22.76 -33.14
CA ASN A 195 14.14 23.18 -34.16
C ASN A 195 15.15 24.19 -33.59
N ASP A 196 16.43 23.83 -33.67
CA ASP A 196 17.53 24.66 -33.17
C ASP A 196 17.73 25.95 -33.97
N ALA A 197 17.27 26.03 -35.23
CA ALA A 197 17.39 27.23 -36.06
C ALA A 197 16.55 28.41 -35.56
N ASN A 198 15.59 28.18 -34.66
CA ASN A 198 14.74 29.22 -34.07
C ASN A 198 15.25 29.73 -32.70
N ASN A 199 16.38 29.22 -32.20
CA ASN A 199 17.03 29.70 -30.98
C ASN A 199 18.24 30.60 -31.33
N VAL A 200 17.99 31.75 -31.98
CA VAL A 200 18.94 32.87 -32.14
C VAL A 200 18.38 34.09 -31.42
#